data_AF-A0A0G4KXH7-F1
#
_entry.id   AF-A0A0G4KXH7-F1
#
_cell.length_a   1.000
_cell.length_b   1.000
_cell.length_c   1.000
_cell.angle_alpha   90.00
_cell.angle_beta   90.00
_cell.angle_gamma   90.00
#
_symmetry.space_group_name_H-M   'P 1'
#
loop_
_entity.id
_entity.type
_entity.pdbx_description
1 polymer ?
#
loop_
_entity_poly.entity_id
_entity_poly.type
_entity_poly.pdbx_seq_one_letter_code
_entity_poly.pdbx_strand_id
1 'polypeptide(L)'
;MPSFKTNALLSAVAGAASVMAHGHVESIIADGTQYEAFGLSNAYNANHAPLVGWSTTALDNGFVAPSAFGTGDIACHRGATNAEGTAVVAAGGEIFLQWDTWPESHKALEV
;
A
#
# COMPACT_ATOMS: atom_id res chain seq x y z
N MET A 1 28.79 -3.10 39.80
CA MET A 1 27.70 -3.79 39.07
C MET A 1 27.15 -2.82 38.05
N PRO A 2 27.45 -2.95 36.75
CA PRO A 2 26.91 -2.02 35.76
C PRO A 2 25.41 -2.20 35.68
N SER A 3 24.69 -1.08 35.65
CA SER A 3 23.24 -0.99 35.64
C SER A 3 22.65 -1.68 34.41
N PHE A 4 22.17 -2.91 34.58
CA PHE A 4 21.40 -3.65 33.57
C PHE A 4 20.10 -2.93 33.15
N LYS A 5 19.66 -1.92 33.91
CA LYS A 5 18.38 -1.22 33.68
C LYS A 5 18.45 -0.15 32.59
N THR A 6 19.63 0.43 32.35
CA THR A 6 19.78 1.52 31.37
C THR A 6 19.84 0.98 29.94
N ASN A 7 20.50 -0.16 29.75
CA ASN A 7 20.68 -0.75 28.41
C ASN A 7 19.37 -1.33 27.86
N ALA A 8 18.52 -1.92 28.70
CA ALA A 8 17.22 -2.47 28.29
C ALA A 8 16.24 -1.37 27.82
N LEU A 9 16.30 -0.18 28.42
CA LEU A 9 15.46 0.95 28.03
C LEU A 9 15.87 1.50 26.65
N LEU A 10 17.18 1.57 26.37
CA LEU A 10 17.68 1.94 25.04
C LEU A 10 17.30 0.91 23.97
N SER A 11 17.27 -0.39 24.30
CA SER A 11 16.88 -1.43 23.33
C SER A 11 15.38 -1.35 23.00
N ALA A 12 14.53 -1.06 24.00
CA ALA A 12 13.09 -0.92 23.81
C ALA A 12 12.70 0.32 22.98
N VAL A 13 13.40 1.45 23.18
CA VAL A 13 13.19 2.68 22.38
C VAL A 13 13.72 2.50 20.95
N ALA A 14 14.84 1.80 20.77
CA ALA A 14 15.37 1.48 19.43
C ALA A 14 14.47 0.50 18.65
N GLY A 15 13.85 -0.47 19.34
CA GLY A 15 12.87 -1.39 18.73
C GLY A 15 11.53 -0.74 18.37
N ALA A 16 11.19 0.41 18.98
CA ALA A 16 9.99 1.18 18.71
C ALA A 16 10.11 2.11 17.48
N ALA A 17 11.29 2.16 16.82
CA ALA A 17 11.36 2.53 15.42
C ALA A 17 10.75 1.38 14.59
N SER A 18 9.47 1.10 14.80
CA SER A 18 8.66 0.29 13.91
C SER A 18 8.86 0.86 12.53
N VAL A 19 9.50 0.09 11.66
CA VAL A 19 9.69 0.39 10.25
C VAL A 19 8.31 0.56 9.62
N MET A 20 7.82 1.79 9.65
CA MET A 20 6.60 2.18 9.00
C MET A 20 6.94 2.34 7.51
N ALA A 21 7.08 1.26 6.75
CA ALA A 21 7.00 1.41 5.31
C ALA A 21 5.60 1.14 4.82
N HIS A 22 5.05 2.22 4.32
CA HIS A 22 3.66 2.42 4.10
C HIS A 22 3.59 3.17 2.78
N GLY A 23 2.99 2.56 1.78
CA GLY A 23 2.80 3.15 0.48
C GLY A 23 1.62 2.51 -0.22
N HIS A 24 1.13 3.17 -1.25
CA HIS A 24 0.08 2.68 -2.12
C HIS A 24 0.27 3.22 -3.53
N VAL A 25 -0.41 2.58 -4.48
CA VAL A 25 -0.52 3.12 -5.84
C VAL A 25 -1.52 4.26 -5.81
N GLU A 26 -1.08 5.49 -6.10
CA GLU A 26 -1.94 6.68 -6.13
C GLU A 26 -2.60 6.88 -7.51
N SER A 27 -1.95 6.40 -8.58
CA SER A 27 -2.50 6.44 -9.92
C SER A 27 -1.85 5.42 -10.85
N ILE A 28 -2.53 5.14 -11.97
CA ILE A 28 -1.96 4.38 -13.07
C ILE A 28 -1.95 5.23 -14.35
N ILE A 29 -0.98 4.98 -15.24
CA ILE A 29 -0.96 5.53 -16.60
C ILE A 29 -1.08 4.36 -17.56
N ALA A 30 -2.24 4.23 -18.20
CA ALA A 30 -2.55 3.17 -19.16
C ALA A 30 -2.59 3.77 -20.56
N ASP A 31 -1.67 3.32 -21.45
CA ASP A 31 -1.48 3.86 -22.81
C ASP A 31 -1.44 5.41 -22.86
N GLY A 32 -0.76 6.01 -21.88
CA GLY A 32 -0.63 7.47 -21.76
C GLY A 32 -1.81 8.19 -21.09
N THR A 33 -2.89 7.49 -20.75
CA THR A 33 -4.03 8.06 -20.01
C THR A 33 -3.87 7.81 -18.52
N GLN A 34 -3.91 8.88 -17.71
CA GLN A 34 -3.82 8.77 -16.26
C GLN A 34 -5.19 8.50 -15.63
N TYR A 35 -5.23 7.57 -14.67
CA TYR A 35 -6.39 7.23 -13.86
C TYR A 35 -6.01 7.29 -12.38
N GLU A 36 -6.85 7.96 -11.58
CA GLU A 36 -6.70 7.98 -10.12
C GLU A 36 -7.02 6.58 -9.54
N ALA A 37 -6.21 6.15 -8.57
CA ALA A 37 -6.43 4.92 -7.81
C ALA A 37 -7.04 5.23 -6.43
N PHE A 38 -7.48 4.18 -5.72
CA PHE A 38 -8.04 4.34 -4.39
C PHE A 38 -6.96 4.76 -3.37
N GLY A 39 -7.28 5.74 -2.52
CA GLY A 39 -6.40 6.32 -1.52
C GLY A 39 -7.16 7.15 -0.48
N LEU A 40 -6.45 7.78 0.46
CA LEU A 40 -7.08 8.52 1.56
C LEU A 40 -7.96 9.69 1.10
N SER A 41 -7.62 10.34 -0.03
CA SER A 41 -8.37 11.45 -0.61
C SER A 41 -9.81 11.05 -0.97
N ASN A 42 -10.00 9.81 -1.43
CA ASN A 42 -11.26 9.29 -1.92
C ASN A 42 -11.93 8.31 -0.92
N ALA A 43 -11.18 7.69 -0.01
CA ALA A 43 -11.73 6.82 1.04
C ALA A 43 -12.80 7.48 1.93
N TYR A 44 -12.71 8.81 2.14
CA TYR A 44 -13.66 9.57 2.95
C TYR A 44 -14.58 10.50 2.14
N ASN A 45 -14.48 10.46 0.81
CA ASN A 45 -15.27 11.31 -0.08
C ASN A 45 -16.14 10.45 -0.99
N ALA A 46 -17.37 10.17 -0.58
CA ALA A 46 -18.31 9.36 -1.36
C ALA A 46 -18.72 9.96 -2.74
N ASN A 47 -18.31 11.20 -3.05
CA ASN A 47 -18.62 11.87 -4.32
C ASN A 47 -17.40 11.95 -5.26
N HIS A 48 -16.48 10.99 -5.22
CA HIS A 48 -15.38 10.90 -6.17
C HIS A 48 -15.86 10.32 -7.52
N ALA A 49 -15.10 10.57 -8.59
CA ALA A 49 -15.33 9.90 -9.88
C ALA A 49 -15.04 8.39 -9.75
N PRO A 50 -15.60 7.52 -10.62
CA PRO A 50 -15.29 6.10 -10.61
C PRO A 50 -13.78 5.85 -10.71
N LEU A 51 -13.23 5.13 -9.74
CA LEU A 51 -11.80 4.81 -9.66
C LEU A 51 -11.53 3.46 -10.31
N VAL A 52 -10.33 3.28 -10.85
CA VAL A 52 -9.91 2.02 -11.48
C VAL A 52 -9.22 1.06 -10.51
N GLY A 53 -8.78 1.57 -9.35
CA GLY A 53 -8.26 0.77 -8.25
C GLY A 53 -9.40 0.23 -7.37
N TRP A 54 -9.22 -1.00 -6.86
CA TRP A 54 -10.14 -1.57 -5.87
C TRP A 54 -10.09 -0.73 -4.58
N SER A 55 -11.23 -0.60 -3.90
CA SER A 55 -11.24 0.03 -2.57
C SER A 55 -10.57 -0.89 -1.55
N THR A 56 -10.16 -0.36 -0.40
CA THR A 56 -9.56 -1.16 0.69
C THR A 56 -9.77 -0.48 2.04
N THR A 57 -9.70 -1.24 3.12
CA THR A 57 -9.66 -0.71 4.49
C THR A 57 -8.23 -0.44 4.98
N ALA A 58 -7.21 -0.62 4.13
CA ALA A 58 -5.79 -0.40 4.43
C ALA A 58 -5.40 1.09 4.42
N LEU A 59 -6.14 1.93 5.15
CA LEU A 59 -5.94 3.38 5.21
C LEU A 59 -4.70 3.81 6.02
N ASP A 60 -4.07 2.85 6.67
CA ASP A 60 -2.76 2.97 7.31
C ASP A 60 -1.60 2.88 6.29
N ASN A 61 -1.88 2.64 4.99
CA ASN A 61 -0.91 2.30 3.94
C ASN A 61 -0.18 0.96 4.21
N GLY A 62 -0.76 0.10 5.06
CA GLY A 62 -0.11 -1.11 5.57
C GLY A 62 -0.11 -2.28 4.59
N PHE A 63 0.33 -3.45 5.06
CA PHE A 63 0.45 -4.67 4.25
C PHE A 63 -0.49 -5.79 4.73
N VAL A 64 -0.62 -6.85 3.92
CA VAL A 64 -1.26 -8.11 4.32
C VAL A 64 -0.19 -9.04 4.92
N ALA A 65 -0.32 -9.37 6.19
CA ALA A 65 0.65 -10.22 6.88
C ALA A 65 0.54 -11.70 6.47
N PRO A 66 1.63 -12.50 6.59
CA PRO A 66 1.61 -13.92 6.24
C PRO A 66 0.52 -14.76 6.92
N SER A 67 0.10 -14.38 8.13
CA SER A 67 -1.01 -15.03 8.85
C SER A 67 -2.35 -14.91 8.14
N ALA A 68 -2.52 -13.95 7.22
CA ALA A 68 -3.73 -13.72 6.43
C ALA A 68 -3.61 -14.25 5.00
N PHE A 69 -2.54 -14.96 4.62
CA PHE A 69 -2.40 -15.51 3.25
C PHE A 69 -3.44 -16.56 2.90
N GLY A 70 -4.14 -17.14 3.89
CA GLY A 70 -5.27 -18.04 3.67
C GLY A 70 -6.63 -17.35 3.59
N THR A 71 -6.69 -16.01 3.65
CA THR A 71 -7.95 -15.24 3.63
C THR A 71 -8.16 -14.54 2.29
N GLY A 72 -9.33 -13.90 2.12
CA GLY A 72 -9.57 -13.05 0.95
C GLY A 72 -8.71 -11.78 0.90
N ASP A 73 -8.12 -11.36 2.02
CA ASP A 73 -7.36 -10.10 2.08
C ASP A 73 -6.13 -10.12 1.18
N ILE A 74 -5.52 -11.28 0.93
CA ILE A 74 -4.35 -11.38 0.05
C ILE A 74 -4.69 -11.20 -1.44
N ALA A 75 -5.96 -11.28 -1.83
CA ALA A 75 -6.36 -11.18 -3.23
C ALA A 75 -6.22 -9.76 -3.79
N CYS A 76 -6.76 -8.76 -3.10
CA CYS A 76 -6.75 -7.35 -3.52
C CYS A 76 -6.53 -6.37 -2.35
N HIS A 77 -5.91 -6.83 -1.25
CA HIS A 77 -5.76 -6.14 0.05
C HIS A 77 -6.98 -6.27 0.98
N ARG A 78 -6.81 -5.80 2.22
CA ARG A 78 -7.76 -5.91 3.33
C ARG A 78 -9.11 -5.27 2.99
N GLY A 79 -10.19 -6.04 3.13
CA GLY A 79 -11.55 -5.54 2.95
C GLY A 79 -11.84 -5.01 1.55
N ALA A 80 -11.11 -5.48 0.53
CA ALA A 80 -11.21 -4.92 -0.79
C ALA A 80 -12.57 -5.14 -1.45
N THR A 81 -13.07 -4.12 -2.14
CA THR A 81 -14.27 -4.21 -3.00
C THR A 81 -13.91 -3.85 -4.43
N ASN A 82 -14.65 -4.44 -5.38
CA ASN A 82 -14.46 -4.17 -6.79
C ASN A 82 -14.39 -2.68 -7.10
N ALA A 83 -13.48 -2.31 -8.00
CA ALA A 83 -13.41 -0.97 -8.56
C ALA A 83 -14.70 -0.63 -9.32
N GLU A 84 -15.07 0.65 -9.32
CA GLU A 84 -16.24 1.16 -10.04
C GLU A 84 -15.93 1.46 -11.51
N GLY A 85 -14.66 1.75 -11.81
CA GLY A 85 -14.16 2.07 -13.14
C GLY A 85 -13.27 0.98 -13.75
N THR A 86 -13.00 1.12 -15.04
CA THR A 86 -12.09 0.26 -15.80
C THR A 86 -11.18 1.11 -16.68
N ALA A 87 -9.88 0.79 -16.72
CA ALA A 87 -8.97 1.35 -17.71
C ALA A 87 -8.93 0.46 -18.97
N VAL A 88 -8.96 1.07 -20.15
CA VAL A 88 -8.83 0.35 -21.43
C VAL A 88 -7.38 0.43 -21.86
N VAL A 89 -6.80 -0.71 -22.19
CA VAL A 89 -5.41 -0.84 -22.63
C VAL A 89 -5.38 -1.71 -23.88
N ALA A 90 -4.63 -1.29 -24.89
CA ALA A 90 -4.39 -2.11 -26.07
C ALA A 90 -3.63 -3.38 -25.70
N ALA A 91 -3.86 -4.48 -26.44
CA ALA A 91 -3.03 -5.66 -26.29
C ALA A 91 -1.57 -5.33 -26.65
N GLY A 92 -0.64 -5.58 -25.73
CA GLY A 92 0.77 -5.17 -25.86
C GLY A 92 1.04 -3.70 -25.48
N GLY A 93 0.02 -2.97 -24.99
CA GLY A 93 0.17 -1.65 -24.40
C GLY A 93 0.87 -1.67 -23.05
N GLU A 94 1.14 -0.48 -22.52
CA GLU A 94 1.89 -0.30 -21.27
C GLU A 94 1.01 0.25 -20.16
N ILE A 95 1.26 -0.22 -18.94
CA ILE A 95 0.64 0.29 -17.72
C ILE A 95 1.75 0.67 -16.74
N PHE A 96 1.80 1.93 -16.36
CA PHE A 96 2.70 2.42 -15.31
C PHE A 96 1.91 2.56 -14.02
N LEU A 97 2.42 1.98 -12.92
CA LEU A 97 1.86 2.14 -11.59
C LEU A 97 2.68 3.18 -10.85
N GLN A 98 2.05 4.27 -10.42
CA GLN A 98 2.69 5.33 -9.66
C GLN A 98 2.40 5.13 -8.18
N TRP A 99 3.45 4.83 -7.43
CA TRP A 99 3.39 4.75 -5.96
C TRP A 99 3.61 6.13 -5.35
N ASP A 100 2.89 6.42 -4.26
CA ASP A 100 3.10 7.64 -3.47
C ASP A 100 4.52 7.69 -2.86
N THR A 101 4.98 6.55 -2.37
CA THR A 101 6.29 6.36 -1.77
C THR A 101 6.71 4.90 -1.79
N TRP A 102 8.02 4.68 -1.71
CA TRP A 102 8.59 3.37 -1.45
C TRP A 102 9.84 3.53 -0.57
N PRO A 103 9.73 3.27 0.74
CA PRO A 103 10.84 3.48 1.66
C PRO A 103 12.02 2.56 1.36
N GLU A 104 13.23 3.11 1.40
CA GLU A 104 14.45 2.37 1.05
C GLU A 104 14.66 1.12 1.90
N SER A 105 14.17 1.11 3.15
CA SER A 105 14.25 -0.04 4.04
C SER A 105 13.41 -1.24 3.59
N HIS A 106 12.46 -1.06 2.68
CA HIS A 106 11.58 -2.11 2.17
C HIS A 106 12.07 -2.63 0.83
N LYS A 107 13.25 -3.26 0.87
CA LYS A 107 13.85 -3.91 -0.29
C LYS A 107 13.06 -5.17 -0.63
N ALA A 108 12.87 -5.40 -1.93
CA ALA A 108 12.42 -6.68 -2.48
C ALA A 108 13.58 -7.33 -3.25
N LEU A 109 13.36 -8.55 -3.74
CA LEU A 109 14.34 -9.23 -4.58
C LEU A 109 14.56 -8.41 -5.87
N GLU A 110 15.76 -7.87 -6.08
CA GLU A 110 16.18 -7.38 -7.40
C GLU A 110 16.45 -8.59 -8.28
N VAL A 111 15.77 -8.69 -9.43
CA VAL A 111 15.93 -9.75 -10.43
C VAL A 111 16.84 -9.27 -11.55
#